data_AF-A0A3P5Z7F3-F1
#
_entry.id   AF-A0A3P5Z7F3-F1
#
_cell.length_a   1.000
_cell.length_b   1.000
_cell.length_c   1.000
_cell.angle_alpha   90.00
_cell.angle_beta   90.00
_cell.angle_gamma   90.00
#
_symmetry.space_group_name_H-M   'P 1'
#
loop_
_entity.id
_entity.type
_entity.pdbx_description
1 polymer ?
#
loop_
_entity_poly.entity_id
_entity_poly.type
_entity_poly.pdbx_seq_one_letter_code
_entity_poly.pdbx_strand_id
1 'polypeptide(L)'
;MLKFFYCQQAVFEIHDFSSYSWRVLSITRDWSIPHHQLGVFLKGNAYFVVKDVRIRYSEVAWFLICFDFTRERFGQLLPLSFHSYTYGYPVTMTMSCVREEHFA
;
A
#
# COMPACT_ATOMS: atom_id res chain seq x y z
N MET A 1 11.10 -6.53 -15.60
CA MET A 1 11.70 -5.40 -14.87
C MET A 1 11.26 -5.51 -13.42
N LEU A 2 12.20 -5.78 -12.51
CA LEU A 2 11.93 -5.65 -11.07
C LEU A 2 11.72 -4.15 -10.79
N LYS A 3 10.82 -3.76 -9.90
CA LYS A 3 10.60 -2.35 -9.54
C LYS A 3 10.45 -2.28 -8.04
N PHE A 4 11.26 -1.44 -7.39
CA PHE A 4 11.12 -1.17 -5.95
C PHE A 4 10.35 0.11 -5.75
N PHE A 5 9.43 0.07 -4.79
CA PHE A 5 8.58 1.19 -4.42
C PHE A 5 9.02 1.73 -3.07
N TYR A 6 9.36 3.01 -3.01
CA TYR A 6 9.73 3.67 -1.76
C TYR A 6 8.82 4.88 -1.52
N CYS A 7 8.43 5.07 -0.26
CA CYS A 7 7.54 6.16 0.17
C CYS A 7 8.27 7.01 1.21
N GLN A 8 8.75 8.19 0.80
CA GLN A 8 9.39 9.16 1.68
C GLN A 8 8.56 10.45 1.69
N GLN A 9 8.09 10.90 2.87
CA GLN A 9 7.36 12.17 3.06
C GLN A 9 6.40 12.55 1.91
N ALA A 10 5.51 11.61 1.55
CA ALA A 10 4.52 11.76 0.49
C ALA A 10 5.04 11.79 -0.96
N VAL A 11 6.27 11.41 -1.23
CA VAL A 11 6.78 11.13 -2.59
C VAL A 11 6.85 9.62 -2.80
N PHE A 12 6.42 9.18 -3.97
CA PHE A 12 6.54 7.79 -4.38
C PHE A 12 7.58 7.69 -5.48
N GLU A 13 8.47 6.72 -5.33
CA GLU A 13 9.53 6.51 -6.30
C GLU A 13 9.52 5.07 -6.80
N ILE A 14 9.75 4.91 -8.10
CA ILE A 14 10.00 3.61 -8.72
C ILE A 14 11.46 3.54 -9.13
N HIS A 15 12.14 2.51 -8.66
CA HIS A 15 13.42 2.14 -9.23
C HIS A 15 13.22 1.31 -10.50
N ASP A 16 13.84 1.73 -11.60
CA ASP A 16 13.89 0.99 -12.86
C ASP A 16 15.28 0.37 -13.04
N PHE A 17 15.35 -0.97 -12.99
CA PHE A 17 16.63 -1.69 -13.16
C PHE A 17 17.19 -1.64 -14.57
N SER A 18 16.37 -1.35 -15.58
CA SER A 18 16.88 -1.25 -16.96
C SER A 18 17.68 0.03 -17.18
N SER A 19 17.27 1.12 -16.52
CA SER A 19 17.94 2.41 -16.57
C SER A 19 18.83 2.69 -15.35
N TYR A 20 18.83 1.80 -14.35
CA TYR A 20 19.51 1.96 -13.06
C TYR A 20 19.20 3.31 -12.39
N SER A 21 17.95 3.75 -12.49
CA SER A 21 17.54 5.09 -12.05
C SER A 21 16.24 5.06 -11.27
N TRP A 22 16.08 6.02 -10.36
CA TRP A 22 14.82 6.29 -9.68
C TRP A 22 13.99 7.28 -10.51
N ARG A 23 12.68 7.03 -10.60
CA ARG A 23 11.70 7.98 -11.15
C ARG A 23 10.70 8.36 -10.07
N VAL A 24 10.35 9.64 -10.00
CA VAL A 24 9.33 10.16 -9.10
C VAL A 24 7.95 9.97 -9.73
N LEU A 25 6.99 9.50 -8.94
CA LEU A 25 5.58 9.44 -9.28
C LEU A 25 4.81 10.53 -8.53
N SER A 26 4.28 11.49 -9.28
CA SER A 26 3.34 12.48 -8.76
C SER A 26 1.95 11.88 -8.65
N ILE A 27 1.48 11.64 -7.43
CA ILE A 27 0.19 10.99 -7.17
C ILE A 27 -0.64 11.84 -6.21
N THR A 28 -1.77 12.34 -6.69
CA THR A 28 -2.82 12.98 -5.87
C THR A 28 -3.59 11.90 -5.12
N ARG A 29 -3.81 12.08 -3.81
CA ARG A 29 -4.37 11.04 -2.93
C ARG A 29 -5.33 11.63 -1.93
N ASP A 30 -6.39 10.87 -1.67
CA ASP A 30 -7.31 11.08 -0.55
C ASP A 30 -7.01 10.13 0.61
N TRP A 31 -5.84 9.47 0.59
CA TRP A 31 -5.42 8.46 1.55
C TRP A 31 -3.93 8.59 1.85
N SER A 32 -3.47 7.96 2.94
CA SER A 32 -2.05 7.93 3.31
C SER A 32 -1.62 6.55 3.80
N ILE A 33 -0.37 6.18 3.48
CA ILE A 33 0.30 5.00 4.05
C ILE A 33 0.99 5.46 5.34
N PRO A 34 0.66 4.91 6.52
CA PRO A 34 1.38 5.24 7.75
C PRO A 34 2.85 4.82 7.67
N HIS A 35 3.73 5.61 8.29
CA HIS A 35 5.18 5.39 8.25
C HIS A 35 5.64 4.05 8.86
N HIS A 36 4.85 3.46 9.76
CA HIS A 36 5.13 2.17 10.40
C HIS A 36 4.58 0.97 9.63
N GLN A 37 3.86 1.19 8.53
CA GLN A 37 3.24 0.12 7.74
C GLN A 37 4.12 -0.23 6.54
N LEU A 38 4.39 -1.52 6.37
CA LEU A 38 5.13 -2.04 5.22
C LEU A 38 4.16 -2.60 4.17
N GLY A 39 4.50 -2.40 2.90
CA GLY A 39 3.80 -3.05 1.80
C GLY A 39 4.23 -4.51 1.64
N VAL A 40 3.38 -5.32 1.01
CA VAL A 40 3.71 -6.69 0.60
C VAL A 40 3.69 -6.82 -0.91
N PHE A 41 4.54 -7.69 -1.43
CA PHE A 41 4.56 -8.02 -2.86
C PHE A 41 3.86 -9.35 -3.10
N LEU A 42 2.83 -9.33 -3.94
CA LEU A 42 2.05 -10.52 -4.28
C LEU A 42 1.69 -10.51 -5.76
N LYS A 43 1.95 -11.63 -6.44
CA LYS A 43 1.60 -11.84 -7.86
C LYS A 43 1.99 -10.68 -8.80
N GLY A 44 3.15 -10.07 -8.58
CA GLY A 44 3.65 -9.01 -9.45
C GLY A 44 3.21 -7.60 -9.07
N ASN A 45 2.40 -7.43 -8.03
CA ASN A 45 1.90 -6.14 -7.55
C ASN A 45 2.30 -5.87 -6.10
N ALA A 46 2.33 -4.59 -5.71
CA ALA A 46 2.57 -4.20 -4.33
C ALA A 46 1.26 -3.79 -3.65
N TYR A 47 1.06 -4.23 -2.42
CA TYR A 47 -0.15 -3.95 -1.65
C TYR A 47 0.22 -3.22 -0.38
N PHE A 48 -0.59 -2.23 -0.01
CA PHE A 48 -0.36 -1.36 1.15
C PHE A 48 -1.64 -1.19 1.97
N VAL A 49 -1.49 -1.10 3.29
CA VAL A 49 -2.55 -0.63 4.17
C VAL A 49 -2.52 0.90 4.19
N VAL A 50 -3.68 1.50 3.96
CA VAL A 50 -3.84 2.97 3.93
C VAL A 50 -4.98 3.41 4.83
N LYS A 51 -4.87 4.63 5.36
CA LYS A 51 -5.97 5.34 6.01
C LYS A 51 -6.58 6.36 5.05
N ASP A 52 -7.91 6.46 5.02
CA ASP A 52 -8.60 7.57 4.36
C ASP A 52 -8.37 8.84 5.19
N VAL A 53 -7.81 9.88 4.57
CA VAL A 53 -7.50 11.14 5.28
C VAL A 53 -8.67 12.12 5.31
N ARG A 54 -9.77 11.81 4.62
CA ARG A 54 -10.99 12.62 4.61
C ARG A 54 -11.83 12.40 5.86
N ILE A 55 -11.66 11.26 6.54
CA ILE A 55 -12.38 10.90 7.76
C ILE A 55 -11.66 11.56 8.96
N ARG A 56 -12.29 12.57 9.57
CA ARG A 56 -11.69 13.44 10.60
C ARG A 56 -12.09 13.12 12.06
N TYR A 57 -12.78 12.02 12.33
CA TYR A 57 -13.25 11.69 13.69
C TYR A 57 -12.62 10.40 14.20
N SER A 58 -12.90 10.06 15.46
CA SER A 58 -12.34 8.95 16.26
C SER A 58 -12.36 7.56 15.62
N GLU A 59 -12.93 7.41 14.44
CA GLU A 59 -12.99 6.20 13.64
C GLU A 59 -12.02 6.31 12.45
N VAL A 60 -10.86 5.66 12.56
CA VAL A 60 -9.95 5.51 11.43
C VAL A 60 -10.46 4.37 10.56
N ALA A 61 -10.80 4.63 9.29
CA ALA A 61 -11.11 3.58 8.32
C ALA A 61 -9.83 3.16 7.57
N TRP A 62 -9.50 1.88 7.68
CA TRP A 62 -8.36 1.28 7.01
C TRP A 62 -8.79 0.52 5.75
N PHE A 63 -7.99 0.66 4.69
CA PHE A 63 -8.21 0.04 3.39
C PHE A 63 -6.93 -0.64 2.91
N LEU A 64 -7.10 -1.62 2.02
CA LEU A 64 -6.01 -2.16 1.22
C LEU A 64 -5.98 -1.44 -0.13
N ILE A 65 -4.79 -1.07 -0.61
CA ILE A 65 -4.61 -0.50 -1.95
C ILE A 65 -3.53 -1.27 -2.70
N CYS A 66 -3.77 -1.49 -3.99
CA CYS A 66 -2.84 -2.15 -4.90
C CYS A 66 -2.12 -1.12 -5.76
N PHE A 67 -0.80 -1.25 -5.87
CA PHE A 67 0.01 -0.60 -6.90
C PHE A 67 0.23 -1.56 -8.06
N ASP A 68 -0.35 -1.22 -9.21
CA ASP A 68 -0.23 -1.98 -10.46
C ASP A 68 1.05 -1.54 -11.18
N PHE A 69 2.07 -2.40 -11.20
CA PHE A 69 3.36 -2.09 -11.83
C PHE A 69 3.31 -2.05 -13.36
N THR A 70 2.29 -2.66 -13.98
CA THR A 70 2.07 -2.62 -15.43
C THR A 70 1.51 -1.27 -15.85
N ARG A 71 0.60 -0.71 -15.04
CA ARG A 71 -0.04 0.59 -15.29
C ARG A 71 0.61 1.77 -14.54
N GLU A 72 1.62 1.49 -13.70
CA GLU A 72 2.30 2.44 -12.82
C GLU A 72 1.34 3.33 -12.02
N ARG A 73 0.27 2.75 -11.47
CA ARG A 73 -0.75 3.50 -10.74
C ARG A 73 -1.34 2.73 -9.57
N PHE A 74 -1.86 3.48 -8.60
CA PHE A 74 -2.70 2.92 -7.55
C PHE A 74 -4.10 2.57 -8.07
N GLY A 75 -4.62 1.43 -7.60
CA GLY A 75 -5.99 1.00 -7.84
C GLY A 75 -7.00 1.65 -6.88
N GLN A 76 -8.18 1.06 -6.81
CA GLN A 76 -9.23 1.47 -5.89
C GLN A 76 -8.91 1.03 -4.45
N LEU A 77 -9.42 1.77 -3.46
CA LEU A 77 -9.44 1.35 -2.07
C LEU A 77 -10.32 0.11 -1.90
N LEU A 78 -9.71 -0.97 -1.43
CA LEU A 78 -10.39 -2.22 -1.13
C LEU A 78 -10.74 -2.25 0.36
N PRO A 79 -12.00 -2.45 0.74
CA PRO A 79 -12.39 -2.55 2.14
C PRO A 79 -11.74 -3.78 2.76
N LEU A 80 -11.26 -3.65 4.00
CA LEU A 80 -10.79 -4.79 4.78
C LEU A 80 -11.99 -5.62 5.25
N SER A 81 -11.82 -6.93 5.32
CA SER A 81 -12.85 -7.89 5.74
C SER A 81 -13.19 -7.83 7.24
N PHE A 82 -12.55 -6.95 8.00
CA PHE A 82 -12.81 -6.73 9.42
C PHE A 82 -13.05 -5.25 9.72
N HIS A 83 -13.91 -4.97 10.70
CA HIS A 83 -14.13 -3.62 11.20
C HIS A 83 -12.86 -3.11 11.85
N SER A 84 -12.18 -2.21 11.15
CA SER A 84 -10.91 -1.62 11.58
C SER A 84 -11.11 -0.25 12.25
N TYR A 85 -12.33 0.06 12.71
CA TYR A 85 -12.64 1.31 13.39
C TYR A 85 -11.93 1.36 14.75
N THR A 86 -10.74 1.96 14.75
CA THR A 86 -9.90 2.02 15.95
C THR A 86 -9.94 3.42 16.55
N TYR A 87 -10.38 3.50 17.80
CA TYR A 87 -10.36 4.73 18.58
C TYR A 87 -8.92 5.10 18.96
N GLY A 88 -8.39 6.15 18.33
CA GLY A 88 -7.30 6.98 18.86
C GLY A 88 -5.89 6.38 18.96
N TYR A 89 -5.70 5.05 18.85
CA TYR A 89 -4.39 4.42 18.98
C TYR A 89 -3.78 4.02 17.63
N PRO A 90 -2.45 4.15 17.47
CA PRO A 90 -1.76 3.65 16.29
C PRO A 90 -1.88 2.13 16.23
N VAL A 91 -2.60 1.62 15.24
CA VAL A 91 -2.67 0.17 14.96
C VAL A 91 -1.55 -0.19 14.00
N THR A 92 -0.78 -1.21 14.37
CA THR A 92 0.13 -1.89 13.46
C THR A 92 -0.62 -3.06 12.83
N MET A 93 -0.66 -3.09 11.49
CA MET A 93 -1.27 -4.16 10.73
C MET A 93 -0.16 -4.91 10.02
N THR A 94 0.04 -6.17 10.39
CA THR A 94 1.03 -7.00 9.72
C THR A 94 0.37 -7.69 8.54
N MET A 95 0.89 -7.47 7.34
CA MET A 95 0.51 -8.21 6.15
C MET A 95 1.52 -9.33 5.90
N SER A 96 1.04 -10.50 5.50
CA SER A 96 1.86 -11.61 5.04
C SER A 96 1.28 -12.21 3.76
N CYS A 97 2.15 -12.76 2.91
CA CYS A 97 1.76 -13.48 1.71
C CYS A 97 1.92 -14.98 1.98
N VAL A 98 0.81 -15.72 1.96
CA VAL A 98 0.82 -17.19 2.07
C VAL A 98 0.52 -17.76 0.69
N ARG A 99 1.27 -18.80 0.29
CA ARG A 99 0.93 -19.58 -0.91
C ARG A 99 -0.02 -20.68 -0.49
N GLU A 100 -1.04 -20.97 -1.28
CA GLU A 100 -1.80 -22.21 -1.09
C GLU A 100 -0.89 -23.37 -1.44
N GLU A 101 -0.55 -24.16 -0.42
CA GLU A 101 0.10 -25.44 -0.58
C GLU A 101 -1.01 -26.46 -0.86
N HIS A 102 -1.20 -26.81 -2.13
CA HIS A 102 -2.02 -27.97 -2.45
C HIS A 102 -1.24 -29.22 -2.02
N PHE A 103 -1.59 -29.80 -0.87
CA PHE A 103 -1.19 -31.17 -0.57
C PHE A 103 -1.89 -32.09 -1.58
N ALA A 104 -1.09 -32.76 -2.41
CA ALA A 104 -1.53 -33.86 -3.26
C ALA A 104 -1.65 -35.16 -2.43
#